data_AF-A0A9Q0BKK8-F1
#
_entry.id   AF-A0A9Q0BKK8-F1
#
_cell.length_a   1.000
_cell.length_b   1.000
_cell.length_c   1.000
_cell.angle_alpha   90.00
_cell.angle_beta   90.00
_cell.angle_gamma   90.00
#
_symmetry.space_group_name_H-M   'P 1'
#
loop_
_entity.id
_entity.type
_entity.pdbx_description
1 polymer ?
#
loop_
_entity_poly.entity_id
_entity_poly.type
_entity_poly.pdbx_seq_one_letter_code
_entity_poly.pdbx_strand_id
1 'polypeptide(L)'
;MTVSAAVDQYTVLTGDRSKIKDLLCSRLTECGWRDEVRLMCRTILLEKGTNNSFTVEQLITEVTPKARTLVPDAVKKELLMKIRTILTENEEEEADEEMEEEP
;
A
#
# COMPACT_ATOMS: atom_id res chain seq x y z
N MET A 1 7.50 3.26 -21.31
CA MET A 1 7.14 2.73 -19.98
C MET A 1 7.73 3.67 -18.94
N THR A 2 7.01 3.98 -17.86
CA THR A 2 7.58 4.78 -16.76
C THR A 2 8.34 3.88 -15.80
N VAL A 3 9.35 4.41 -15.11
CA VAL A 3 10.12 3.68 -14.09
C VAL A 3 9.20 3.07 -13.03
N SER A 4 8.13 3.78 -12.64
CA SER A 4 7.14 3.28 -11.70
C SER A 4 6.42 2.02 -12.17
N ALA A 5 6.13 1.91 -13.48
CA ALA A 5 5.46 0.75 -14.05
C ALA A 5 6.38 -0.47 -14.13
N ALA A 6 7.67 -0.24 -14.41
CA ALA A 6 8.68 -1.30 -14.41
C ALA A 6 8.88 -1.89 -13.00
N VAL A 7 9.01 -1.04 -11.98
CA VAL A 7 9.10 -1.47 -10.57
C VAL A 7 7.85 -2.23 -10.13
N ASP A 8 6.66 -1.75 -10.54
CA ASP A 8 5.39 -2.41 -10.23
C ASP A 8 5.34 -3.82 -10.83
N GLN A 9 5.70 -3.98 -12.11
CA GLN A 9 5.74 -5.27 -12.78
C GLN A 9 6.77 -6.21 -12.17
N TYR A 10 7.98 -5.71 -11.90
CA TYR A 10 9.07 -6.50 -11.31
C TYR A 10 8.67 -7.07 -9.94
N THR A 11 8.20 -6.20 -9.03
CA THR A 11 7.76 -6.64 -7.69
C THR A 11 6.52 -7.56 -7.72
N VAL A 12 5.73 -7.55 -8.79
CA VAL A 12 4.67 -8.55 -8.99
C VAL A 12 5.26 -9.91 -9.36
N LEU A 13 6.21 -9.94 -10.29
CA LEU A 13 6.80 -11.18 -10.81
C LEU A 13 7.63 -11.92 -9.75
N THR A 14 8.36 -11.19 -8.92
CA THR A 14 9.14 -11.75 -7.79
C THR A 14 8.27 -12.11 -6.57
N GLY A 15 6.97 -11.77 -6.60
CA GLY A 15 6.04 -11.99 -5.49
C GLY A 15 6.17 -10.99 -4.32
N ASP A 16 7.14 -10.08 -4.37
CA ASP A 16 7.43 -9.11 -3.29
C ASP A 16 6.33 -8.10 -3.04
N ARG A 17 5.46 -7.87 -4.02
CA ARG A 17 4.30 -7.00 -3.88
C ARG A 17 3.36 -7.47 -2.76
N SER A 18 3.26 -8.77 -2.53
CA SER A 18 2.47 -9.31 -1.41
C SER A 18 3.08 -8.91 -0.06
N LYS A 19 4.40 -9.07 0.11
CA LYS A 19 5.16 -8.67 1.30
C LYS A 19 5.01 -7.18 1.60
N ILE A 20 5.12 -6.32 0.57
CA ILE A 20 4.95 -4.87 0.70
C ILE A 20 3.52 -4.52 1.13
N LYS A 21 2.51 -5.18 0.55
CA LYS A 21 1.11 -4.97 0.90
C LYS A 21 0.81 -5.38 2.35
N ASP A 22 1.35 -6.50 2.79
CA ASP A 22 1.13 -7.01 4.15
C ASP A 22 1.79 -6.10 5.19
N LEU A 23 3.01 -5.62 4.91
CA LEU A 23 3.68 -4.60 5.73
C LEU A 23 2.83 -3.33 5.84
N LEU A 24 2.32 -2.80 4.73
CA LEU A 24 1.44 -1.62 4.75
C LEU A 24 0.20 -1.88 5.62
N CYS A 25 -0.46 -3.04 5.44
CA CYS A 25 -1.66 -3.39 6.21
C CYS A 25 -1.39 -3.49 7.72
N SER A 26 -0.25 -4.06 8.12
CA SER A 26 0.19 -4.12 9.53
C SER A 26 0.41 -2.71 10.07
N ARG A 27 1.22 -1.88 9.39
CA ARG A 27 1.54 -0.52 9.85
C ARG A 27 0.32 0.38 9.95
N LEU A 28 -0.61 0.31 8.99
CA LEU A 28 -1.88 1.06 9.06
C LEU A 28 -2.80 0.58 10.19
N THR A 29 -2.67 -0.67 10.63
CA THR A 29 -3.44 -1.17 11.78
C THR A 29 -2.77 -0.73 13.08
N GLU A 30 -1.44 -0.84 13.18
CA GLU A 30 -0.65 -0.45 14.35
C GLU A 30 -0.71 1.04 14.66
N CYS A 31 -0.70 1.90 13.63
CA CYS A 31 -0.80 3.35 13.84
C CYS A 31 -2.24 3.85 14.05
N GLY A 32 -3.23 2.96 14.10
CA GLY A 32 -4.64 3.29 14.32
C GLY A 32 -5.40 3.81 13.10
N TRP A 33 -4.76 3.92 11.93
CA TRP A 33 -5.39 4.42 10.71
C TRP A 33 -6.64 3.63 10.33
N ARG A 34 -6.62 2.29 10.49
CA ARG A 34 -7.79 1.44 10.21
C ARG A 34 -9.00 1.82 11.05
N ASP A 35 -8.79 2.11 12.33
CA ASP A 35 -9.87 2.48 13.26
C ASP A 35 -10.37 3.89 13.00
N GLU A 36 -9.48 4.81 12.67
CA GLU A 36 -9.84 6.19 12.30
C GLU A 36 -10.70 6.23 11.02
N VAL A 37 -10.33 5.47 9.99
CA VAL A 37 -11.12 5.33 8.75
C VAL A 37 -12.46 4.68 9.05
N ARG A 38 -12.52 3.68 9.94
CA ARG A 38 -13.77 3.06 10.35
C ARG A 38 -14.70 4.04 11.06
N LEU A 39 -14.15 4.87 11.96
CA LEU A 39 -14.90 5.92 12.65
C LEU A 39 -15.44 6.95 11.65
N MET A 40 -14.60 7.38 10.70
CA MET A 40 -14.99 8.31 9.64
C MET A 40 -16.14 7.77 8.79
N CYS A 41 -16.11 6.49 8.41
CA CYS A 41 -17.22 5.85 7.70
C CYS A 41 -18.53 5.92 8.50
N ARG A 42 -18.47 5.66 9.82
CA ARG A 42 -19.65 5.72 10.69
C ARG A 42 -20.20 7.15 10.79
N THR A 43 -19.34 8.15 10.93
CA THR A 43 -19.75 9.55 10.96
C THR A 43 -20.45 9.97 9.67
N ILE A 44 -19.88 9.62 8.51
CA ILE A 44 -20.49 9.93 7.20
C ILE A 44 -21.86 9.25 7.07
N LEU A 45 -21.98 7.99 7.51
CA LEU A 45 -23.25 7.26 7.48
C LEU A 45 -24.30 7.88 8.41
N LEU A 46 -23.91 8.39 9.58
CA LEU A 46 -24.84 9.08 10.49
C LEU A 46 -25.32 10.42 9.93
N GLU A 47 -24.41 11.18 9.31
CA GLU A 47 -24.72 12.50 8.76
C GLU A 47 -25.53 12.45 7.46
N LYS A 48 -25.26 11.45 6.60
CA LYS A 48 -25.79 11.39 5.22
C LYS A 48 -26.66 10.17 4.93
N GLY A 49 -26.60 9.13 5.76
CA GLY A 49 -27.34 7.88 5.58
C GLY A 49 -28.80 7.95 6.00
N THR A 50 -29.28 9.07 6.52
CA THR A 50 -30.64 9.24 7.06
C THR A 50 -31.74 9.08 5.99
N ASN A 51 -31.40 9.23 4.70
CA ASN A 51 -32.36 9.25 3.60
C ASN A 51 -32.51 7.90 2.86
N ASN A 52 -31.93 6.82 3.37
CA ASN A 52 -32.00 5.45 2.81
C ASN A 52 -31.52 5.29 1.34
N SER A 53 -31.02 6.36 0.72
CA SER A 53 -30.52 6.42 -0.66
C SER A 53 -29.00 6.49 -0.74
N PHE A 54 -28.31 6.53 0.41
CA PHE A 54 -26.86 6.63 0.46
C PHE A 54 -26.19 5.29 0.13
N THR A 55 -25.37 5.26 -0.90
CA THR A 55 -24.76 4.03 -1.42
C THR A 55 -23.34 3.81 -0.89
N VAL A 56 -22.86 2.57 -0.97
CA VAL A 56 -21.47 2.23 -0.64
C VAL A 56 -20.48 2.97 -1.54
N GLU A 57 -20.80 3.17 -2.81
CA GLU A 57 -19.95 3.91 -3.75
C GLU A 57 -19.79 5.38 -3.33
N GLN A 58 -20.86 6.01 -2.84
CA GLN A 58 -20.80 7.36 -2.29
C GLN A 58 -19.95 7.42 -1.02
N LEU A 59 -20.09 6.43 -0.14
CA LEU A 59 -19.24 6.31 1.05
C LEU A 59 -17.76 6.19 0.67
N ILE A 60 -17.42 5.34 -0.30
CA ILE A 60 -16.05 5.15 -0.79
C ILE A 60 -15.52 6.46 -1.36
N THR A 61 -16.31 7.13 -2.20
CA THR A 61 -15.93 8.40 -2.85
C THR A 61 -15.61 9.49 -1.82
N GLU A 62 -16.36 9.53 -0.71
CA GLU A 62 -16.14 10.51 0.35
C GLU A 62 -15.00 10.15 1.31
N VAL A 63 -14.88 8.87 1.70
CA VAL A 63 -13.90 8.45 2.70
C VAL A 63 -12.50 8.33 2.10
N THR A 64 -12.36 7.86 0.87
CA THR A 64 -11.06 7.57 0.23
C THR A 64 -10.08 8.76 0.24
N PRO A 65 -10.46 9.98 -0.19
CA PRO A 65 -9.51 11.09 -0.19
C PRO A 65 -9.05 11.47 1.23
N LYS A 66 -9.96 11.44 2.20
CA LYS A 66 -9.64 11.74 3.62
C LYS A 66 -8.77 10.65 4.25
N ALA A 67 -9.09 9.38 3.96
CA ALA A 67 -8.30 8.25 4.42
C ALA A 67 -6.86 8.31 3.88
N ARG A 68 -6.67 8.70 2.61
CA ARG A 68 -5.33 8.84 2.01
C ARG A 68 -4.48 9.92 2.69
N THR A 69 -5.08 11.02 3.14
CA THR A 69 -4.34 12.09 3.84
C THR A 69 -3.92 11.69 5.25
N LEU A 70 -4.64 10.75 5.88
CA LEU A 70 -4.33 10.26 7.23
C LEU A 70 -3.14 9.29 7.28
N VAL A 71 -2.65 8.80 6.13
CA VAL A 71 -1.50 7.90 6.11
C VAL A 71 -0.25 8.65 6.58
N PRO A 72 0.38 8.25 7.71
CA PRO A 72 1.55 8.95 8.23
C PRO A 72 2.75 8.86 7.30
N ASP A 73 3.55 9.93 7.22
CA ASP A 73 4.75 9.94 6.38
C ASP A 73 5.81 8.94 6.85
N ALA A 74 5.82 8.59 8.14
CA ALA A 74 6.67 7.51 8.66
C ALA A 74 6.38 6.18 7.97
N VAL A 75 5.10 5.83 7.78
CA VAL A 75 4.69 4.58 7.09
C VAL A 75 5.09 4.63 5.62
N LYS A 76 4.91 5.78 4.95
CA LYS A 76 5.33 5.96 3.55
C LYS A 76 6.84 5.81 3.39
N LYS A 77 7.63 6.39 4.30
CA LYS A 77 9.09 6.30 4.30
C LYS A 77 9.57 4.87 4.52
N GLU A 78 8.98 4.17 5.47
CA GLU A 78 9.29 2.76 5.75
C GLU A 78 9.01 1.89 4.52
N LEU A 79 7.85 2.05 3.88
CA LEU A 79 7.53 1.33 2.65
C LEU A 79 8.51 1.63 1.52
N LEU A 80 8.86 2.90 1.33
CA LEU A 80 9.83 3.29 0.30
C LEU A 80 11.21 2.68 0.56
N MET A 81 11.65 2.65 1.83
CA MET A 81 12.88 1.97 2.21
C MET A 81 12.80 0.47 1.90
N LYS A 82 11.69 -0.20 2.26
CA LYS A 82 11.54 -1.64 1.99
C LYS A 82 11.52 -1.95 0.49
N ILE A 83 10.88 -1.12 -0.33
CA ILE A 83 10.91 -1.26 -1.79
C ILE A 83 12.35 -1.14 -2.31
N ARG A 84 13.12 -0.16 -1.85
CA ARG A 84 14.53 -0.01 -2.25
C ARG A 84 15.37 -1.21 -1.86
N THR A 85 15.19 -1.70 -0.63
CA THR A 85 15.89 -2.90 -0.15
C THR A 85 15.57 -4.11 -1.02
N ILE A 86 14.30 -4.35 -1.36
CA ILE A 86 13.92 -5.45 -2.25
C ILE A 86 14.59 -5.32 -3.63
N LEU A 87 14.59 -4.11 -4.21
CA LEU A 87 15.23 -3.92 -5.52
C LEU A 87 16.74 -4.17 -5.47
N THR A 88 17.42 -3.79 -4.39
CA THR A 88 18.85 -4.06 -4.22
C THR A 88 19.13 -5.53 -3.93
N GLU A 89 18.33 -6.17 -3.06
CA GLU A 89 18.46 -7.61 -2.75
C GLU A 89 18.31 -8.44 -4.03
N ASN A 90 17.35 -8.10 -4.89
CA ASN A 90 17.15 -8.87 -6.12
C ASN A 90 18.22 -8.57 -7.19
N GLU A 91 18.79 -7.36 -7.24
CA GLU A 91 19.94 -7.05 -8.10
C GLU A 91 21.19 -7.85 -7.69
N GLU A 92 21.38 -8.09 -6.39
CA GLU A 92 22.47 -8.92 -5.86
C GLU A 92 22.25 -10.42 -6.16
N GLU A 93 21.01 -10.92 -6.01
CA GLU A 93 20.66 -12.30 -6.36
C GLU A 93 20.86 -12.61 -7.85
N GLU A 94 20.46 -11.71 -8.76
CA GLU A 94 20.68 -11.87 -10.20
C GLU A 94 22.19 -11.89 -10.55
N ALA A 95 23.02 -11.08 -9.88
CA ALA A 95 24.46 -11.05 -10.12
C ALA A 95 25.20 -12.30 -9.61
N ASP A 96 24.76 -12.87 -8.49
CA ASP A 96 25.33 -14.10 -7.94
C ASP A 96 24.95 -15.32 -8.81
N GLU A 97 23.73 -15.39 -9.35
CA GLU A 97 23.31 -16.44 -10.28
C GLU A 97 24.10 -16.40 -11.60
N GLU A 98 24.37 -15.22 -12.15
CA GLU A 98 25.17 -15.06 -13.37
C GLU A 98 26.64 -15.48 -13.18
N MET A 99 27.21 -15.31 -11.99
CA MET A 99 28.57 -15.76 -11.66
C MET A 99 28.66 -17.28 -11.46
N GLU A 100 27.57 -17.95 -11.07
CA GLU A 100 27.52 -19.40 -10.92
C GLU A 100 27.29 -20.14 -12.26
N GLU A 101 26.79 -19.46 -13.30
CA GLU A 101 26.57 -20.03 -14.64
C GLU A 101 27.76 -19.88 -15.63
N GLU A 102 28.82 -19.13 -15.30
CA GLU A 102 30.05 -19.09 -16.12
C GLU A 102 31.03 -20.24 -15.78
N PRO A 103 31.48 -21.06 -16.75
CA PRO A 103 32.38 -22.20 -16.54
C PRO A 103 33.86 -21.86 -16.33
#